data_AF-A0A7L8GE63-F1
#
_entry.id   AF-A0A7L8GE63-F1
#
_cell.length_a   1.000
_cell.length_b   1.000
_cell.length_c   1.000
_cell.angle_alpha   90.00
_cell.angle_beta   90.00
_cell.angle_gamma   90.00
#
_symmetry.space_group_name_H-M   'P 1'
#
loop_
_entity.id
_entity.type
_entity.pdbx_description
1 polymer ?
#
loop_
_entity_poly.entity_id
_entity_poly.type
_entity_poly.pdbx_seq_one_letter_code
_entity_poly.pdbx_strand_id
1 'polypeptide(L)'
;IPVKLNYFIPLMMMIMMMNWMSLTPYIFSVSPHGLVIFMMAFPLWLSTEVARTKSNLSKRISEMLPTRTPFFLIPLMIPVELVSLMIRPFTLTLRLSINIMAGSLITTL
;
A
#
# COMPACT_ATOMS: atom_id res chain seq x y z
N ILE A 1 15.54 -3.12 10.31
CA ILE A 1 16.07 -2.40 9.13
C ILE A 1 16.50 -3.35 8.00
N PRO A 2 17.28 -4.44 8.22
CA PRO A 2 17.71 -5.31 7.11
C PRO A 2 16.55 -6.05 6.45
N VAL A 3 15.56 -6.46 7.24
CA VAL A 3 14.35 -7.16 6.77
C VAL A 3 13.49 -6.27 5.85
N LYS A 4 13.49 -4.94 6.06
CA LYS A 4 12.65 -4.01 5.27
C LYS A 4 13.17 -3.83 3.84
N LEU A 5 14.48 -3.99 3.64
CA LEU A 5 15.15 -3.81 2.35
C LEU A 5 15.08 -5.08 1.48
N ASN A 6 15.25 -6.26 2.08
CA ASN A 6 15.28 -7.53 1.34
C ASN A 6 13.98 -7.86 0.60
N TYR A 7 12.81 -7.48 1.12
CA TYR A 7 11.53 -7.70 0.42
C TYR A 7 11.24 -6.64 -0.64
N PHE A 8 11.82 -5.45 -0.53
CA PHE A 8 11.47 -4.32 -1.40
C PHE A 8 12.11 -4.46 -2.79
N ILE A 9 13.35 -4.93 -2.87
CA ILE A 9 14.10 -5.10 -4.13
C ILE A 9 13.43 -6.10 -5.09
N PRO A 10 13.13 -7.35 -4.69
CA PRO A 10 12.51 -8.32 -5.60
C PRO A 10 11.08 -7.90 -5.98
N LEU A 11 10.36 -7.26 -5.06
CA LEU A 11 9.01 -6.76 -5.32
C LEU A 11 9.01 -5.60 -6.32
N MET A 12 9.94 -4.64 -6.18
CA MET A 12 10.07 -3.53 -7.12
C MET A 12 10.38 -4.05 -8.53
N MET A 13 11.27 -5.04 -8.65
CA MET A 13 11.58 -5.68 -9.94
C MET A 13 10.37 -6.40 -10.54
N MET A 14 9.59 -7.13 -9.72
CA MET A 14 8.37 -7.80 -10.17
C MET A 14 7.32 -6.80 -10.67
N ILE A 15 7.07 -5.71 -9.94
CA ILE A 15 6.14 -4.65 -10.33
C ILE A 15 6.61 -3.98 -11.64
N MET A 16 7.91 -3.74 -11.79
CA MET A 16 8.47 -3.15 -13.00
C MET A 16 8.25 -4.04 -14.23
N MET A 17 8.49 -5.36 -14.12
CA MET A 17 8.21 -6.30 -15.21
C MET A 17 6.72 -6.36 -15.58
N MET A 18 5.83 -6.37 -14.58
CA MET A 18 4.38 -6.36 -14.83
C MET A 18 3.90 -5.07 -15.51
N ASN A 19 4.47 -3.93 -15.14
CA ASN A 19 4.19 -2.65 -15.80
C ASN A 19 4.70 -2.64 -17.25
N TRP A 20 5.89 -3.18 -17.51
CA TRP A 20 6.47 -3.28 -18.86
C TRP A 20 5.63 -4.16 -19.79
N MET A 21 5.20 -5.33 -19.30
CA MET A 21 4.37 -6.24 -20.08
C MET A 21 2.97 -5.68 -20.38
N SER A 22 2.50 -4.70 -19.58
CA SER A 22 1.23 -4.03 -19.83
C SER A 22 1.30 -2.88 -20.85
N LEU A 23 2.50 -2.40 -21.18
CA LEU A 23 2.70 -1.30 -22.13
C LEU A 23 2.75 -1.78 -23.59
N THR A 24 2.93 -3.08 -23.83
CA THR A 24 2.94 -3.65 -25.18
C THR A 24 1.51 -3.82 -25.71
N PRO A 25 1.16 -3.21 -26.87
CA PRO A 25 -0.16 -3.34 -27.45
C PRO A 25 -0.43 -4.79 -27.90
N TYR A 26 -1.69 -5.21 -27.86
CA TYR A 26 -2.20 -6.55 -28.25
C TYR A 26 -1.95 -7.73 -27.29
N ILE A 27 -1.51 -7.50 -26.05
CA ILE A 27 -1.45 -8.55 -25.02
C ILE A 27 -2.60 -8.35 -24.03
N PHE A 28 -3.43 -9.38 -23.82
CA PHE A 28 -4.39 -9.41 -22.72
C PHE A 28 -3.61 -9.52 -21.41
N SER A 29 -3.29 -8.38 -20.80
CA SER A 29 -2.56 -8.37 -19.54
C SER A 29 -3.52 -8.75 -18.40
N VAL A 30 -3.10 -9.64 -17.50
CA VAL A 30 -3.84 -10.03 -16.28
C VAL A 30 -3.76 -8.92 -15.20
N SER A 31 -2.93 -7.90 -15.44
CA SER A 31 -2.59 -6.81 -14.52
C SER A 31 -3.72 -5.81 -14.16
N PRO A 32 -4.70 -5.47 -15.03
CA PRO A 32 -5.74 -4.50 -14.70
C PRO A 32 -6.81 -5.05 -13.75
N HIS A 33 -6.84 -6.36 -13.50
CA HIS A 33 -7.62 -6.91 -12.39
C HIS A 33 -7.04 -6.37 -11.08
N GLY A 34 -7.64 -5.30 -10.56
CA GLY A 34 -7.18 -4.63 -9.33
C GLY A 34 -7.05 -5.58 -8.12
N LEU A 35 -7.70 -6.75 -8.18
CA LEU A 35 -7.59 -7.84 -7.22
C LEU A 35 -6.18 -8.47 -7.18
N VAL A 36 -5.50 -8.60 -8.32
CA VAL A 36 -4.12 -9.12 -8.40
C VAL A 36 -3.14 -8.13 -7.75
N ILE A 37 -3.32 -6.84 -8.03
CA ILE A 37 -2.52 -5.76 -7.42
C ILE A 37 -2.81 -5.67 -5.92
N PHE A 38 -4.07 -5.88 -5.50
CA PHE A 38 -4.44 -5.94 -4.09
C PHE A 38 -3.79 -7.10 -3.35
N MET A 39 -3.77 -8.29 -3.93
CA MET A 39 -3.07 -9.46 -3.38
C MET A 39 -1.57 -9.22 -3.21
N MET A 40 -0.94 -8.39 -4.05
CA MET A 40 0.47 -8.02 -3.91
C MET A 40 0.70 -6.91 -2.86
N ALA A 41 -0.17 -5.90 -2.79
CA ALA A 41 -0.01 -4.78 -1.86
C ALA A 41 -0.37 -5.11 -0.41
N PHE A 42 -1.35 -6.00 -0.19
CA PHE A 42 -1.85 -6.33 1.13
C PHE A 42 -0.77 -6.98 2.04
N PRO A 43 0.01 -7.99 1.59
CA PRO A 43 1.10 -8.57 2.38
C PRO A 43 2.20 -7.56 2.72
N LEU A 44 2.51 -6.63 1.81
CA LEU A 44 3.50 -5.59 2.07
C LEU A 44 3.06 -4.66 3.18
N TRP A 45 1.83 -4.15 3.10
CA TRP A 45 1.27 -3.32 4.16
C TRP A 45 1.24 -4.08 5.48
N LEU A 46 0.70 -5.30 5.48
CA LEU A 46 0.59 -6.13 6.68
C LEU A 46 1.97 -6.36 7.33
N SER A 47 3.00 -6.67 6.54
CA SER A 47 4.36 -6.90 7.05
C SER A 47 4.94 -5.66 7.73
N THR A 48 4.72 -4.47 7.18
CA THR A 48 5.21 -3.20 7.75
C THR A 48 4.45 -2.83 9.01
N GLU A 49 3.14 -3.07 9.04
CA GLU A 49 2.33 -2.79 10.22
C GLU A 49 2.63 -3.76 11.36
N VAL A 50 2.81 -5.06 11.08
CA VAL A 50 3.23 -6.04 12.09
C VAL A 50 4.66 -5.76 12.59
N ALA A 51 5.58 -5.30 11.75
CA ALA A 51 6.91 -4.89 12.20
C ALA A 51 6.86 -3.65 13.12
N ARG A 52 5.94 -2.72 12.89
CA ARG A 52 5.71 -1.56 13.77
C ARG A 52 5.12 -1.96 15.12
N THR A 53 4.13 -2.88 15.17
CA THR A 53 3.56 -3.34 16.45
C THR A 53 4.60 -4.08 17.30
N LYS A 54 5.44 -4.91 16.67
CA LYS A 54 6.41 -5.76 17.38
C LYS A 54 7.57 -4.99 18.01
N SER A 55 7.98 -3.85 17.44
CA SER A 55 9.15 -3.13 17.94
C SER A 55 8.88 -2.33 19.21
N ASN A 56 7.70 -1.70 19.35
CA ASN A 56 7.24 -1.07 20.59
C ASN A 56 5.74 -0.75 20.50
N LEU A 57 4.91 -1.41 21.31
CA LEU A 57 3.47 -1.20 21.34
C LEU A 57 3.09 0.15 21.97
N SER A 58 3.82 0.56 23.02
CA SER A 58 3.66 1.88 23.67
C SER A 58 3.98 3.02 22.71
N LYS A 59 5.08 2.89 21.95
CA LYS A 59 5.47 3.87 20.93
C LYS A 59 4.44 3.97 19.80
N ARG A 60 3.86 2.85 19.38
CA ARG A 60 2.80 2.83 18.36
C ARG A 60 1.55 3.59 18.82
N ILE A 61 1.11 3.39 20.05
CA ILE A 61 -0.05 4.10 20.61
C ILE A 61 0.25 5.60 20.74
N SER A 62 1.47 5.97 21.13
CA SER A 62 1.88 7.39 21.15
C SER A 62 2.04 8.01 19.77
N GLU A 63 2.34 7.23 18.73
CA GLU A 63 2.39 7.72 17.35
C GLU A 63 1.01 7.85 16.72
N MET A 64 0.01 7.11 17.22
CA MET A 64 -1.39 7.26 16.83
C MET A 64 -2.03 8.55 17.37
N LEU A 65 -1.39 9.19 18.35
CA LEU A 65 -1.85 10.42 18.99
C LEU A 65 -0.75 11.48 18.88
N PRO A 66 -0.88 12.50 18.02
CA PRO A 66 0.08 13.59 17.98
C PRO A 66 0.16 14.22 19.37
N THR A 67 1.39 14.51 19.80
CA THR A 67 1.79 14.90 21.17
C THR A 67 1.14 16.17 21.73
N ARG A 68 0.14 16.74 21.04
CA ARG A 68 -0.56 17.99 21.36
C ARG A 68 -2.08 17.92 21.24
N THR A 69 -2.71 16.74 21.25
CA THR A 69 -4.18 16.67 21.29
C THR A 69 -4.71 16.92 22.70
N PRO A 70 -5.63 17.89 22.91
CA PRO A 70 -6.31 18.07 24.19
C PRO A 70 -7.09 16.80 24.55
N PHE A 71 -7.12 16.46 25.84
CA PHE A 71 -7.66 15.20 26.37
C PHE A 71 -9.07 14.84 25.89
N PHE A 72 -9.87 15.87 25.57
CA PHE A 72 -11.23 15.74 25.08
C PHE A 72 -11.34 15.16 23.65
N LEU A 73 -10.37 15.43 22.76
CA LEU A 73 -10.40 14.95 21.36
C LEU A 73 -9.74 13.58 21.15
N ILE A 74 -8.98 13.11 22.14
CA ILE A 74 -8.30 11.79 22.13
C ILE A 74 -9.25 10.63 21.77
N PRO A 75 -10.44 10.48 22.39
CA PRO A 75 -11.31 9.34 22.08
C PRO A 75 -11.87 9.36 20.66
N LEU A 76 -12.00 10.53 20.03
CA LEU A 76 -12.52 10.65 18.66
C LEU A 76 -11.42 10.43 17.61
N MET A 77 -10.17 10.77 17.95
CA MET A 77 -9.04 10.62 17.04
C MET A 77 -8.64 9.15 16.79
N ILE A 78 -8.73 8.29 17.81
CA ILE A 78 -8.31 6.88 17.71
C ILE A 78 -9.09 6.12 16.61
N PRO A 79 -10.43 6.21 16.50
CA PRO A 79 -11.18 5.61 15.40
C PRO A 79 -10.75 6.12 14.01
N VAL A 80 -10.48 7.41 13.87
CA VAL A 80 -10.10 8.02 12.59
C VAL A 80 -8.71 7.54 12.14
N GLU A 81 -7.76 7.45 13.06
CA GLU A 81 -6.44 6.90 12.78
C GLU A 81 -6.52 5.40 12.42
N LEU A 82 -7.43 4.66 13.05
CA LEU A 82 -7.69 3.24 12.72
C LEU A 82 -8.21 3.09 11.28
N VAL A 83 -9.16 3.95 10.89
CA VAL A 83 -9.69 4.00 9.52
C VAL A 83 -8.59 4.38 8.53
N SER A 84 -7.76 5.37 8.86
CA SER A 84 -6.63 5.82 8.03
C SER A 84 -5.59 4.72 7.84
N LEU A 85 -5.37 3.87 8.86
CA LEU A 85 -4.51 2.70 8.76
C LEU A 85 -5.04 1.68 7.74
N MET A 86 -6.36 1.46 7.72
CA MET A 86 -7.02 0.53 6.82
C MET A 86 -7.12 1.04 5.38
N ILE A 87 -7.19 2.35 5.16
CA ILE A 87 -7.22 2.96 3.82
C ILE A 87 -5.84 2.90 3.15
N ARG A 88 -4.74 2.83 3.92
CA ARG A 88 -3.37 2.80 3.42
C ARG A 88 -3.09 1.72 2.35
N PRO A 89 -3.41 0.43 2.55
CA PRO A 89 -3.23 -0.60 1.52
C PRO A 89 -4.10 -0.33 0.28
N PHE A 90 -5.32 0.18 0.46
CA PHE A 90 -6.22 0.53 -0.65
C PHE A 90 -5.67 1.67 -1.52
N THR A 91 -5.09 2.71 -0.93
CA THR A 91 -4.50 3.81 -1.72
C THR A 91 -3.30 3.34 -2.55
N LEU A 92 -2.55 2.36 -2.06
CA LEU A 92 -1.37 1.82 -2.73
C LEU A 92 -1.75 0.97 -3.94
N THR A 93 -2.86 0.22 -3.84
CA THR A 93 -3.39 -0.60 -4.93
C THR A 93 -4.07 0.23 -6.01
N LEU A 94 -4.88 1.21 -5.60
CA LEU A 94 -5.54 2.13 -6.53
C LEU A 94 -4.52 2.93 -7.34
N ARG A 95 -3.44 3.41 -6.70
CA ARG A 95 -2.38 4.14 -7.41
C ARG A 95 -1.75 3.32 -8.53
N LEU A 96 -1.45 2.04 -8.28
CA LEU A 96 -0.80 1.21 -9.28
C LEU A 96 -1.77 0.76 -10.37
N SER A 97 -2.98 0.34 -9.99
CA SER A 97 -4.01 -0.15 -10.92
C SER A 97 -4.51 0.94 -11.88
N ILE A 98 -4.79 2.15 -11.37
CA ILE A 98 -5.23 3.27 -12.20
C ILE A 98 -4.15 3.65 -13.21
N ASN A 99 -2.87 3.68 -12.81
CA ASN A 99 -1.77 4.01 -13.71
C ASN A 99 -1.63 2.99 -14.86
N ILE A 100 -1.80 1.71 -14.58
CA ILE A 100 -1.73 0.64 -15.59
C ILE A 100 -2.95 0.68 -16.52
N MET A 101 -4.15 0.86 -15.96
CA MET A 101 -5.40 0.89 -16.72
C MET A 101 -5.50 2.13 -17.62
N ALA A 102 -5.06 3.29 -17.14
CA ALA A 102 -4.99 4.51 -17.94
C ALA A 102 -3.98 4.35 -19.10
N GLY A 103 -2.82 3.75 -18.85
CA GLY A 103 -1.81 3.51 -19.87
C GLY A 103 -2.30 2.58 -20.98
N SER A 104 -2.93 1.47 -20.62
CA SER A 104 -3.52 0.55 -21.61
C SER A 104 -4.70 1.18 -22.36
N LEU A 105 -5.53 1.98 -21.69
CA LEU A 105 -6.65 2.67 -22.34
C LEU A 105 -6.17 3.67 -23.39
N ILE A 106 -5.14 4.45 -23.08
CA ILE A 106 -4.57 5.45 -23.99
C ILE A 106 -3.91 4.80 -25.21
N THR A 107 -3.30 3.63 -25.08
CA THR A 107 -2.66 2.95 -26.22
C THR A 107 -3.63 2.17 -27.09
N THR A 108 -4.80 1.82 -26.57
CA THR A 108 -5.89 1.18 -27.33
C THR A 108 -6.83 2.16 -28.02
N LEU A 109 -6.90 3.40 -27.54
CA LEU A 109 -7.62 4.53 -28.16
C LEU A 109 -6.74 5.23 -29.19
#